data_AF-A0A962CP85-F1
#
_entry.id   AF-A0A962CP85-F1
#
_cell.length_a   1.000
_cell.length_b   1.000
_cell.length_c   1.000
_cell.angle_alpha   90.00
_cell.angle_beta   90.00
_cell.angle_gamma   90.00
#
_symmetry.space_group_name_H-M   'P 1'
#
loop_
_entity.id
_entity.type
_entity.pdbx_description
1 polymer ?
#
loop_
_entity_poly.entity_id
_entity_poly.type
_entity_poly.pdbx_seq_one_letter_code
_entity_poly.pdbx_strand_id
1 'polypeptide(L)'
;MAIVFVLLRHSVRPFWSDLSTPYIPIGGLDLGAIFINGWVGVDLFFVLSGFLISSHLIRSFEKRRTLWSVLYNYAPRRFFRIAPVYYLVLTLAVFGAFPYFPYPESYEGIGWRYAYHLVFMQDYWPSDIIAVFWSLAIEIKFYLLAPFLIWGVLKLSDDRARIAVIGLLICSQPLARGLFAPE
;
A
#
# COMPACT_ATOMS: atom_id res chain seq x y z
N MET A 1 -5.08 1.32 15.02
CA MET A 1 -4.37 0.07 15.35
C MET A 1 -3.24 -0.24 14.37
N ALA A 2 -3.48 -0.44 13.06
CA ALA A 2 -2.40 -0.67 12.07
C ALA A 2 -1.34 0.46 11.96
N ILE A 3 -1.79 1.71 11.97
CA ILE A 3 -0.90 2.90 11.93
C ILE A 3 0.04 2.94 13.13
N VAL A 4 -0.40 2.47 14.30
CA VAL A 4 0.41 2.43 15.51
C VAL A 4 1.58 1.47 15.34
N PHE A 5 1.40 0.29 14.76
CA PHE A 5 2.51 -0.64 14.49
C PHE A 5 3.55 -0.08 13.51
N VAL A 6 3.10 0.65 12.48
CA VAL A 6 4.00 1.29 11.51
C VAL A 6 4.79 2.44 12.15
N LEU A 7 4.12 3.27 12.95
CA LEU A 7 4.74 4.36 13.70
C LEU A 7 5.70 3.82 14.76
N LEU A 8 5.31 2.79 15.51
CA LEU A 8 6.16 2.16 16.52
C LEU A 8 7.47 1.66 15.89
N ARG A 9 7.42 0.99 14.74
CA ARG A 9 8.64 0.56 14.05
C ARG A 9 9.53 1.72 13.57
N HIS A 10 8.95 2.81 13.07
CA HIS A 10 9.74 3.95 12.59
C HIS A 10 10.29 4.82 13.72
N SER A 11 9.55 4.98 14.83
CA SER A 11 10.03 5.67 16.04
C SER A 11 11.16 4.91 16.73
N VAL A 12 11.23 3.60 16.53
CA VAL A 12 12.23 2.66 17.07
C VAL A 12 13.39 2.47 16.08
N ARG A 13 13.47 3.20 14.98
CA ARG A 13 14.66 3.13 14.09
C ARG A 13 15.84 3.99 14.54
N PRO A 14 15.63 5.26 14.96
CA PRO A 14 16.72 6.14 15.42
C PRO A 14 17.36 5.73 16.75
N PHE A 15 16.63 5.01 17.61
CA PHE A 15 17.08 4.64 18.95
C PHE A 15 17.82 3.29 19.01
N TRP A 16 17.80 2.50 17.94
CA TRP A 16 18.19 1.08 17.95
C TRP A 16 19.28 0.76 16.91
N SER A 17 20.01 1.78 16.44
CA SER A 17 21.20 1.59 15.59
C SER A 17 22.34 0.88 16.30
N ASP A 18 22.37 0.92 17.65
CA ASP A 18 23.51 0.47 18.46
C ASP A 18 23.18 -0.59 19.53
N LEU A 19 21.92 -1.04 19.65
CA LEU A 19 21.53 -2.05 20.66
C LEU A 19 21.03 -3.35 20.00
N SER A 20 21.71 -4.44 20.33
CA SER A 20 21.20 -5.82 20.21
C SER A 20 19.73 -5.89 20.64
N THR A 21 18.90 -6.59 19.85
CA THR A 21 17.44 -6.71 19.98
C THR A 21 16.96 -6.74 21.44
N PRO A 22 16.15 -5.76 21.89
CA PRO A 22 15.65 -5.71 23.26
C PRO A 22 14.66 -6.85 23.49
N TYR A 23 15.08 -7.91 24.17
CA TYR A 23 14.17 -8.87 24.76
C TYR A 23 13.45 -8.19 25.93
N ILE A 24 12.18 -7.84 25.75
CA ILE A 24 11.34 -7.22 26.81
C ILE A 24 10.25 -8.22 27.16
N PRO A 25 10.51 -9.14 28.10
CA PRO A 25 9.53 -10.11 28.53
C PRO A 25 8.47 -9.42 29.41
N ILE A 26 7.23 -9.34 28.93
CA ILE A 26 6.07 -9.01 29.76
C ILE A 26 5.10 -10.18 29.69
N GLY A 27 4.90 -10.86 30.82
CA GLY A 27 3.96 -12.00 30.90
C GLY A 27 4.29 -13.18 29.99
N GLY A 28 5.58 -13.39 29.65
CA GLY A 28 6.03 -14.45 28.74
C GLY A 28 5.98 -14.09 27.25
N LEU A 29 5.51 -12.89 26.91
CA LEU A 29 5.55 -12.35 25.55
C LEU A 29 6.78 -11.43 25.40
N ASP A 30 7.57 -11.67 24.36
CA ASP A 30 8.64 -10.76 23.96
C ASP A 30 8.02 -9.59 23.18
N LEU A 31 7.85 -8.46 23.86
CA LEU A 31 7.34 -7.26 23.19
C LEU A 31 8.31 -6.74 22.13
N GLY A 32 9.62 -7.03 22.23
CA GLY A 32 10.62 -6.70 21.23
C GLY A 32 10.27 -7.27 19.84
N ALA A 33 9.75 -8.50 19.79
CA ALA A 33 9.29 -9.13 18.56
C ALA A 33 8.12 -8.37 17.90
N ILE A 34 7.24 -7.74 18.68
CA ILE A 34 6.11 -6.95 18.17
C ILE A 34 6.59 -5.64 17.53
N PHE A 35 7.58 -4.98 18.12
CA PHE A 35 8.19 -3.76 17.57
C PHE A 35 8.98 -4.03 16.28
N ILE A 36 9.65 -5.18 16.19
CA ILE A 36 10.42 -5.60 14.99
C ILE A 36 9.48 -5.95 13.83
N ASN A 37 8.33 -6.58 14.11
CA ASN A 37 7.36 -7.01 13.10
C ASN A 37 6.37 -5.92 12.64
N GLY A 38 6.67 -4.64 12.81
CA GLY A 38 5.79 -3.54 12.39
C GLY A 38 5.42 -3.52 10.89
N TRP A 39 6.10 -4.30 10.04
CA TRP A 39 5.68 -4.57 8.65
C TRP A 39 4.27 -5.18 8.56
N VAL A 40 3.88 -6.02 9.52
CA VAL A 40 2.53 -6.62 9.59
C VAL A 40 1.45 -5.54 9.64
N GLY A 41 1.76 -4.36 10.17
CA GLY A 41 0.86 -3.21 10.16
C GLY A 41 0.53 -2.71 8.75
N VAL A 42 1.48 -2.77 7.81
CA VAL A 42 1.27 -2.38 6.40
C VAL A 42 0.36 -3.40 5.72
N ASP A 43 0.62 -4.70 5.93
CA ASP A 43 -0.21 -5.77 5.38
C ASP A 43 -1.65 -5.68 5.90
N LEU A 44 -1.82 -5.45 7.20
CA LEU A 44 -3.12 -5.27 7.81
C LEU A 44 -3.86 -4.03 7.26
N PHE A 45 -3.14 -2.94 7.00
CA PHE A 45 -3.72 -1.74 6.36
C PHE A 45 -4.23 -2.06 4.96
N PHE A 46 -3.48 -2.81 4.15
CA PHE A 46 -3.92 -3.23 2.82
C PHE A 46 -5.14 -4.14 2.86
N VAL A 47 -5.17 -5.13 3.76
CA VAL A 47 -6.33 -6.02 3.92
C VAL A 47 -7.59 -5.23 4.30
N LEU A 48 -7.47 -4.32 5.27
CA LEU A 48 -8.59 -3.48 5.70
C LEU A 48 -9.05 -2.50 4.60
N SER A 49 -8.11 -1.86 3.89
CA SER A 49 -8.42 -0.97 2.76
C SER A 49 -9.16 -1.74 1.66
N GLY A 50 -8.67 -2.94 1.31
CA GLY A 50 -9.30 -3.85 0.34
C GLY A 50 -10.73 -4.25 0.73
N PHE A 51 -10.95 -4.65 1.98
CA PHE A 51 -12.28 -4.99 2.50
C PHE A 51 -13.25 -3.81 2.44
N LEU A 52 -12.82 -2.62 2.90
CA LEU A 52 -13.66 -1.42 2.92
C LEU A 52 -14.00 -0.93 1.50
N ILE A 53 -13.03 -1.00 0.59
CA ILE A 53 -13.24 -0.62 -0.82
C ILE A 53 -14.20 -1.59 -1.50
N SER A 54 -13.98 -2.89 -1.31
CA SER A 54 -14.78 -3.91 -1.96
C SER A 54 -16.24 -3.85 -1.51
N SER A 55 -16.48 -3.75 -0.20
CA SER A 55 -17.83 -3.61 0.36
C SER A 55 -18.54 -2.34 -0.13
N HIS A 56 -17.84 -1.21 -0.25
CA HIS A 56 -18.40 0.02 -0.80
C HIS A 56 -18.75 -0.08 -2.29
N LEU A 57 -17.88 -0.73 -3.08
CA LEU A 57 -18.09 -0.92 -4.51
C LEU A 57 -19.24 -1.90 -4.78
N ILE A 58 -19.31 -3.03 -4.06
CA ILE A 58 -20.43 -3.99 -4.16
C ILE A 58 -21.76 -3.29 -3.90
N ARG A 59 -21.89 -2.56 -2.78
CA ARG A 59 -23.10 -1.77 -2.46
C ARG A 59 -23.42 -0.72 -3.52
N SER A 60 -22.42 -0.17 -4.19
CA SER A 60 -22.62 0.80 -5.26
C SER A 60 -23.18 0.14 -6.53
N PHE A 61 -22.71 -1.07 -6.86
CA PHE A 61 -23.21 -1.85 -7.99
C PHE A 61 -24.60 -2.47 -7.73
N GLU A 62 -24.90 -2.86 -6.49
CA GLU A 62 -26.24 -3.33 -6.08
C GLU A 62 -27.33 -2.28 -6.32
N LYS A 63 -26.99 -0.99 -6.20
CA LYS A 63 -27.88 0.14 -6.54
C LYS A 63 -28.08 0.33 -8.05
N ARG A 64 -27.84 -0.71 -8.86
CA ARG A 64 -27.93 -0.75 -10.33
C ARG A 64 -27.15 0.35 -11.03
N ARG A 65 -26.03 0.79 -10.44
CA ARG A 65 -25.14 1.78 -11.07
C ARG A 65 -24.27 1.11 -12.13
N THR A 66 -24.05 1.83 -13.23
CA THR A 66 -23.10 1.41 -14.27
C THR A 66 -21.65 1.57 -13.78
N LEU A 67 -20.72 0.80 -14.36
CA LEU A 67 -19.29 0.90 -14.07
C LEU A 67 -18.77 2.35 -14.14
N TRP A 68 -19.14 3.07 -15.21
CA TRP A 68 -18.77 4.47 -15.40
C TRP A 68 -19.32 5.39 -14.30
N SER A 69 -20.58 5.19 -13.89
CA SER A 69 -21.19 5.96 -12.80
C SER A 69 -20.51 5.69 -11.46
N VAL A 70 -20.13 4.44 -11.18
CA VAL A 70 -19.39 4.08 -9.97
C VAL A 70 -17.99 4.71 -10.00
N LEU A 71 -17.26 4.58 -11.10
CA LEU A 71 -15.92 5.16 -11.28
C LEU A 71 -15.89 6.67 -11.09
N TYR A 72 -16.78 7.40 -11.76
CA TYR A 72 -16.85 8.86 -11.70
C TYR A 72 -17.14 9.38 -10.28
N ASN A 73 -17.91 8.61 -9.51
CA ASN A 73 -18.20 8.94 -8.13
C ASN A 73 -17.06 8.54 -7.18
N TYR A 74 -16.47 7.38 -7.38
CA TYR A 74 -15.54 6.76 -6.45
C TYR A 74 -14.12 7.31 -6.57
N ALA A 75 -13.59 7.41 -7.80
CA ALA A 75 -12.17 7.66 -8.03
C ALA A 75 -11.74 9.09 -7.62
N PRO A 76 -12.46 10.17 -7.98
CA PRO A 76 -12.06 11.52 -7.61
C PRO A 76 -12.05 11.74 -6.09
N ARG A 77 -13.07 11.26 -5.38
CA ARG A 77 -13.17 11.42 -3.91
C ARG A 77 -11.97 10.81 -3.18
N ARG A 78 -11.45 9.69 -3.68
CA ARG A 78 -10.31 9.01 -3.09
C ARG A 78 -8.99 9.62 -3.52
N PHE A 79 -8.87 9.99 -4.80
CA PHE A 79 -7.69 10.68 -5.29
C PHE A 79 -7.47 12.01 -4.56
N PHE A 80 -8.48 12.86 -4.45
CA PHE A 80 -8.38 14.15 -3.75
C PHE A 80 -8.20 14.03 -2.23
N ARG A 81 -8.47 12.84 -1.64
CA ARG A 81 -8.16 12.59 -0.23
C ARG A 81 -6.66 12.33 -0.01
N ILE A 82 -5.99 11.69 -0.97
CA ILE A 82 -4.60 11.24 -0.83
C ILE A 82 -3.63 12.21 -1.49
N ALA A 83 -3.94 12.65 -2.71
CA ALA A 83 -3.05 13.43 -3.57
C ALA A 83 -2.53 14.72 -2.93
N PRO A 84 -3.34 15.56 -2.25
CA PRO A 84 -2.84 16.81 -1.69
C PRO A 84 -1.75 16.59 -0.63
N VAL A 85 -1.99 15.65 0.28
CA VAL A 85 -1.02 15.31 1.34
C VAL A 85 0.21 14.63 0.75
N TYR A 86 0.02 13.72 -0.20
CA TYR A 86 1.13 13.05 -0.88
C TYR A 86 2.07 14.04 -1.58
N TYR A 87 1.54 14.94 -2.41
CA TYR A 87 2.36 15.90 -3.14
C TYR A 87 3.00 16.94 -2.23
N LEU A 88 2.32 17.35 -1.15
CA LEU A 88 2.90 18.22 -0.14
C LEU A 88 4.13 17.55 0.51
N VAL A 89 3.97 16.33 1.02
CA VAL A 89 5.06 15.60 1.68
C VAL A 89 6.20 15.28 0.70
N LEU A 90 5.87 14.88 -0.53
CA LEU A 90 6.87 14.65 -1.58
C LEU A 90 7.71 15.90 -1.86
N THR A 91 7.05 17.05 -1.97
CA THR A 91 7.72 18.33 -2.25
C THR A 91 8.61 18.74 -1.09
N LEU A 92 8.10 18.68 0.14
CA LEU A 92 8.87 18.96 1.35
C LEU A 92 10.08 18.04 1.51
N ALA A 93 9.96 16.77 1.11
CA ALA A 93 11.06 15.82 1.15
C ALA A 93 12.18 16.16 0.16
N VAL A 94 11.83 16.56 -1.07
CA VAL A 94 12.83 16.98 -2.08
C VAL A 94 13.57 18.25 -1.66
N PHE A 95 12.87 19.20 -1.02
CA PHE A 95 13.48 20.45 -0.53
C PHE A 95 14.22 20.30 0.81
N GLY A 96 14.28 19.09 1.39
CA GLY A 96 15.02 18.88 2.63
C GLY A 96 14.39 19.50 3.87
N ALA A 97 13.07 19.72 3.88
CA ALA A 97 12.39 20.36 5.01
C ALA A 97 12.25 19.47 6.26
N PHE A 98 12.70 18.21 6.18
CA PHE A 98 12.61 17.24 7.27
C PHE A 98 14.01 16.90 7.82
N PRO A 99 14.39 17.43 9.00
CA PRO A 99 15.74 17.23 9.56
C PRO A 99 16.07 15.78 9.95
N TYR A 100 15.06 14.90 10.05
CA TYR A 100 15.20 13.50 10.48
C TYR A 100 14.84 12.47 9.40
N PHE A 101 14.53 12.90 8.17
CA PHE A 101 14.29 11.98 7.06
C PHE A 101 15.59 11.74 6.29
N PRO A 102 15.83 10.51 5.80
CA PRO A 102 16.96 10.24 4.93
C PRO A 102 16.84 11.12 3.69
N TYR A 103 17.87 11.94 3.45
CA TYR A 103 18.04 12.67 2.20
C TYR A 103 18.31 11.68 1.07
N PRO A 104 17.99 12.01 -0.19
CA PRO A 104 18.48 11.23 -1.33
C PRO A 104 20.00 11.13 -1.24
N GLU A 105 20.55 9.92 -1.42
CA GLU A 105 22.00 9.71 -1.31
C GLU A 105 22.76 10.49 -2.40
N SER A 106 22.05 10.84 -3.49
CA SER A 106 22.52 11.72 -4.55
C SER A 106 21.36 12.53 -5.14
N TYR A 107 21.64 13.79 -5.47
CA TYR A 107 20.72 14.64 -6.25
C TYR A 107 20.76 14.34 -7.75
N GLU A 108 21.63 13.45 -8.19
CA GLU A 108 21.70 13.01 -9.57
C GLU A 108 20.39 12.32 -9.99
N GLY A 109 19.76 12.81 -11.05
CA GLY A 109 18.50 12.26 -11.55
C GLY A 109 17.29 12.53 -10.66
N ILE A 110 17.38 13.44 -9.67
CA ILE A 110 16.27 13.77 -8.76
C ILE A 110 15.00 14.21 -9.51
N GLY A 111 15.15 14.90 -10.66
CA GLY A 111 14.03 15.30 -11.51
C GLY A 111 13.24 14.10 -12.04
N TRP A 112 13.91 13.03 -12.48
CA TRP A 112 13.26 11.82 -12.94
C TRP A 112 12.67 11.00 -11.80
N ARG A 113 13.37 10.91 -10.67
CA ARG A 113 12.83 10.26 -9.47
C ARG A 113 11.55 10.95 -9.00
N TYR A 114 11.54 12.28 -8.96
CA TYR A 114 10.35 13.07 -8.66
C TYR A 114 9.24 12.84 -9.69
N ALA A 115 9.56 12.81 -10.98
CA ALA A 115 8.59 12.53 -12.04
C ALA A 115 7.93 11.15 -11.86
N TYR A 116 8.68 10.11 -11.49
CA TYR A 116 8.11 8.79 -11.20
C TYR A 116 7.12 8.84 -10.02
N HIS A 117 7.41 9.63 -8.99
CA HIS A 117 6.50 9.84 -7.87
C HIS A 117 5.23 10.60 -8.27
N LEU A 118 5.29 11.53 -9.23
CA LEU A 118 4.11 12.25 -9.72
C LEU A 118 3.09 11.32 -10.40
N VAL A 119 3.56 10.23 -11.01
CA VAL A 119 2.72 9.26 -11.71
C VAL A 119 2.55 7.94 -10.96
N PHE A 120 2.97 7.87 -9.70
CA PHE A 120 2.86 6.67 -8.84
C PHE A 120 3.58 5.43 -9.42
N MET A 121 4.79 5.63 -9.95
CA MET A 121 5.63 4.60 -10.59
C MET A 121 6.93 4.27 -9.83
N GLN A 122 7.11 4.81 -8.62
CA GLN A 122 8.29 4.60 -7.78
C GLN A 122 8.51 3.14 -7.32
N ASP A 123 7.53 2.26 -7.52
CA ASP A 123 7.62 0.83 -7.22
C ASP A 123 8.20 0.00 -8.37
N TYR A 124 8.24 0.55 -9.58
CA TYR A 124 8.87 -0.08 -10.75
C TYR A 124 10.26 0.50 -11.05
N TRP A 125 10.44 1.81 -10.82
CA TRP A 125 11.72 2.49 -10.99
C TRP A 125 12.29 2.89 -9.63
N PRO A 126 13.56 2.53 -9.32
CA PRO A 126 14.16 2.83 -8.03
C PRO A 126 14.12 4.32 -7.70
N SER A 127 13.57 4.65 -6.53
CA SER A 127 13.58 6.00 -5.96
C SER A 127 13.80 5.93 -4.46
N ASP A 128 14.72 6.74 -3.98
CA ASP A 128 15.17 6.86 -2.59
C ASP A 128 14.54 8.06 -1.86
N ILE A 129 13.72 8.88 -2.54
CA ILE A 129 13.15 10.12 -1.97
C ILE A 129 12.38 9.82 -0.67
N ILE A 130 11.39 8.93 -0.74
CA ILE A 130 10.72 8.38 0.45
C ILE A 130 10.43 6.90 0.19
N ALA A 131 11.16 6.03 0.87
CA ALA A 131 11.04 4.58 0.70
C ALA A 131 9.58 4.12 0.86
N VAL A 132 8.87 4.55 1.92
CA VAL A 132 7.50 4.08 2.24
C VAL A 132 6.44 4.42 1.18
N PHE A 133 6.71 5.34 0.25
CA PHE A 133 5.73 5.74 -0.78
C PHE A 133 5.38 4.62 -1.77
N TRP A 134 6.13 3.52 -1.82
CA TRP A 134 5.79 2.34 -2.62
C TRP A 134 4.38 1.82 -2.31
N SER A 135 3.98 1.79 -1.03
CA SER A 135 2.69 1.24 -0.60
C SER A 135 1.52 2.11 -1.10
N LEU A 136 1.72 3.43 -1.16
CA LEU A 136 0.71 4.36 -1.63
C LEU A 136 0.50 4.29 -3.16
N ALA A 137 1.58 4.07 -3.92
CA ALA A 137 1.46 3.80 -5.35
C ALA A 137 0.62 2.55 -5.63
N ILE A 138 0.86 1.47 -4.88
CA ILE A 138 0.06 0.25 -4.95
C ILE A 138 -1.40 0.55 -4.58
N GLU A 139 -1.65 1.34 -3.54
CA GLU A 139 -3.01 1.70 -3.13
C GLU A 139 -3.77 2.43 -4.25
N ILE A 140 -3.13 3.37 -4.96
CA ILE A 140 -3.77 4.08 -6.07
C ILE A 140 -4.04 3.17 -7.27
N LYS A 141 -3.11 2.27 -7.59
CA LYS A 141 -3.33 1.25 -8.64
C LYS A 141 -4.50 0.33 -8.26
N PHE A 142 -4.58 -0.07 -6.99
CA PHE A 142 -5.70 -0.84 -6.48
C PHE A 142 -7.04 -0.08 -6.60
N TYR A 143 -7.06 1.24 -6.34
CA TYR A 143 -8.28 2.06 -6.50
C TYR A 143 -8.76 2.10 -7.94
N LEU A 144 -7.84 2.13 -8.90
CA LEU A 144 -8.17 2.09 -10.32
C LEU A 144 -8.64 0.70 -10.75
N LEU A 145 -7.99 -0.37 -10.26
CA LEU A 145 -8.26 -1.74 -10.68
C LEU A 145 -9.53 -2.35 -10.03
N ALA A 146 -9.79 -2.04 -8.76
CA ALA A 146 -10.84 -2.68 -7.96
C ALA A 146 -12.26 -2.57 -8.56
N PRO A 147 -12.71 -1.42 -9.11
CA PRO A 147 -14.02 -1.31 -9.74
C PRO A 147 -14.20 -2.26 -10.93
N PHE A 148 -13.15 -2.47 -11.74
CA PHE A 148 -13.18 -3.38 -12.88
C PHE A 148 -13.24 -4.84 -12.43
N LEU A 149 -12.43 -5.22 -11.43
CA LEU A 149 -12.44 -6.56 -10.88
C LEU A 149 -13.81 -6.91 -10.27
N ILE A 150 -14.35 -6.04 -9.43
CA ILE A 150 -15.63 -6.29 -8.76
C ILE A 150 -16.77 -6.34 -9.78
N TRP A 151 -16.78 -5.41 -10.74
CA TRP A 151 -17.78 -5.44 -11.80
C TRP A 151 -17.71 -6.71 -12.65
N GLY A 152 -16.51 -7.19 -12.97
CA GLY A 152 -16.29 -8.46 -13.68
C GLY A 152 -16.82 -9.66 -12.89
N VAL A 153 -16.48 -9.75 -11.59
CA VAL A 153 -16.94 -10.82 -10.69
C VAL A 153 -18.47 -10.80 -10.52
N LEU A 154 -19.07 -9.61 -10.37
CA LEU A 154 -20.53 -9.47 -10.22
C LEU A 154 -21.30 -9.87 -11.49
N LYS A 155 -20.68 -9.76 -12.68
CA LYS A 155 -21.27 -10.20 -13.95
C LYS A 155 -21.27 -11.71 -14.14
N LEU A 156 -20.45 -12.45 -13.41
CA LEU A 156 -20.49 -13.91 -13.43
C LEU A 156 -21.79 -14.36 -12.76
N SER A 157 -22.57 -15.18 -13.46
CA SER A 157 -23.84 -15.72 -12.96
C SER A 157 -23.68 -16.94 -12.07
N ASP A 158 -22.56 -17.67 -12.20
CA ASP A 158 -22.27 -18.89 -11.45
C ASP A 158 -21.36 -18.59 -10.26
N ASP A 159 -21.80 -18.96 -9.06
CA ASP A 159 -21.03 -18.81 -7.83
C ASP A 159 -19.76 -19.67 -7.83
N ARG A 160 -19.74 -20.80 -8.54
CA ARG A 160 -18.52 -21.60 -8.71
C ARG A 160 -17.47 -20.85 -9.52
N ALA A 161 -17.90 -20.17 -10.59
CA ALA A 161 -17.01 -19.34 -11.40
C ALA A 161 -16.47 -18.14 -10.60
N ARG A 162 -17.29 -17.52 -9.76
CA ARG A 162 -16.84 -16.44 -8.85
C ARG A 162 -15.78 -16.93 -7.87
N ILE A 163 -16.02 -18.06 -7.21
CA ILE A 163 -15.06 -18.65 -6.26
C ILE A 163 -13.77 -19.04 -6.98
N ALA A 164 -13.86 -19.63 -8.17
CA ALA A 164 -12.68 -19.99 -8.96
C ALA A 164 -11.85 -18.76 -9.36
N VAL A 165 -12.48 -17.66 -9.79
CA VAL A 165 -11.79 -16.42 -10.14
C VAL A 165 -11.15 -15.78 -8.91
N ILE A 166 -11.84 -15.73 -7.78
CA ILE A 166 -11.29 -15.21 -6.52
C ILE A 166 -10.10 -16.07 -6.06
N GLY A 167 -10.25 -17.40 -6.09
CA GLY A 167 -9.19 -18.34 -5.75
C GLY A 167 -7.98 -18.18 -6.67
N LEU A 168 -8.19 -18.02 -7.98
CA LEU A 168 -7.13 -17.80 -8.94
C LEU A 168 -6.41 -16.46 -8.70
N LEU A 169 -7.13 -15.39 -8.37
CA LEU A 169 -6.53 -14.10 -8.02
C LEU A 169 -5.65 -14.22 -6.76
N ILE A 170 -6.11 -14.91 -5.73
CA ILE A 170 -5.35 -15.14 -4.49
C ILE A 170 -4.12 -16.02 -4.74
N CYS A 171 -4.28 -17.09 -5.51
CA CYS A 171 -3.21 -18.05 -5.78
C CYS A 171 -2.24 -17.60 -6.89
N SER A 172 -2.59 -16.58 -7.68
CA SER A 172 -1.76 -16.09 -8.78
C SER A 172 -0.37 -15.65 -8.31
N GLN A 173 -0.28 -14.99 -7.15
CA GLN A 173 0.98 -14.47 -6.66
C GLN A 173 1.92 -15.55 -6.09
N PRO A 174 1.45 -16.49 -5.24
CA PRO A 174 2.24 -17.66 -4.85
C PRO A 174 2.70 -18.50 -6.05
N LEU A 175 1.82 -18.73 -7.03
CA LEU A 175 2.14 -19.49 -8.23
C LEU A 175 3.20 -18.80 -9.08
N ALA A 176 3.07 -17.48 -9.31
CA ALA A 176 4.09 -16.71 -10.02
C ALA A 176 5.44 -16.78 -9.29
N ARG A 177 5.45 -16.66 -7.97
CA ARG A 177 6.69 -16.80 -7.17
C ARG A 177 7.30 -18.19 -7.27
N GLY A 178 6.49 -19.25 -7.27
CA GLY A 178 6.97 -20.62 -7.43
C GLY A 178 7.51 -20.92 -8.83
N LEU A 179 6.97 -20.28 -9.87
CA LEU A 179 7.39 -20.48 -11.27
C LEU A 179 8.63 -19.64 -11.65
N PHE A 180 8.82 -18.48 -11.02
CA PHE A 180 9.93 -17.56 -11.30
C PHE A 180 10.99 -17.53 -10.19
N ALA A 181 10.94 -18.45 -9.22
CA ALA A 181 12.02 -18.62 -8.27
C ALA A 181 13.24 -19.22 -9.00
N PRO A 182 14.40 -18.53 -9.03
CA PRO A 182 15.63 -19.18 -9.46
C PRO A 182 15.96 -20.32 -8.48
N GLU A 183 16.33 -21.48 -9.01
CA GLU A 183 16.83 -22.63 -8.23
C GLU A 183 18.10 -22.27 -7.44
#